data_AF-A0A3B9BIJ8-F1
#
_entry.id   AF-A0A3B9BIJ8-F1
#
_cell.length_a   1.000
_cell.length_b   1.000
_cell.length_c   1.000
_cell.angle_alpha   90.00
_cell.angle_beta   90.00
_cell.angle_gamma   90.00
#
_symmetry.space_group_name_H-M   'P 1'
#
loop_
_entity.id
_entity.type
_entity.pdbx_description
1 polymer ?
#
loop_
_entity_poly.entity_id
_entity_poly.type
_entity_poly.pdbx_seq_one_letter_code
_entity_poly.pdbx_strand_id
1 'polypeptide(L)'
;EPMGIPPADAGPNPELVDFTRRLWIGAPLAGLVFLLEMGAHLGVPVANWFGPRGAIFVQLVLATPVVLWVGAPFFKRGRASLVNRSPNMWTLIALGTGVAWIYSMVAALAPGMFPEAFRTAQGIVPVYFEAAAV
;
A
#
# COMPACT_ATOMS: atom_id res chain seq x y z
N GLU A 1 9.36 -20.20 -27.02
CA GLU A 1 8.56 -21.40 -27.31
C GLU A 1 7.13 -21.10 -26.90
N PRO A 2 6.10 -21.42 -27.71
CA PRO A 2 4.73 -21.17 -27.32
C PRO A 2 4.41 -22.09 -26.13
N MET A 3 4.00 -21.52 -25.00
CA MET A 3 3.43 -22.28 -23.89
C MET A 3 2.20 -23.00 -24.43
N GLY A 4 2.33 -24.30 -24.69
CA GLY A 4 1.23 -25.16 -25.09
C GLY A 4 0.10 -25.08 -24.06
N ILE A 5 -1.13 -25.25 -24.53
CA ILE A 5 -2.33 -25.31 -23.68
C ILE A 5 -2.03 -26.25 -22.51
N PRO A 6 -2.10 -25.78 -21.25
CA PRO A 6 -1.84 -26.63 -20.10
C PRO A 6 -2.73 -27.88 -20.20
N PRO A 7 -2.20 -29.09 -19.95
CA PRO A 7 -3.02 -30.30 -19.96
C PRO A 7 -4.23 -30.09 -19.05
N ALA A 8 -5.41 -30.57 -19.45
CA ALA A 8 -6.66 -30.39 -18.70
C ALA A 8 -6.58 -30.93 -17.26
N ASP A 9 -5.57 -31.77 -16.98
CA ASP A 9 -5.33 -32.46 -15.71
C ASP A 9 -4.22 -31.80 -14.88
N ALA A 10 -3.59 -30.73 -15.39
CA ALA A 10 -2.65 -29.93 -14.63
C ALA A 10 -3.44 -29.12 -13.60
N GLY A 11 -3.22 -29.40 -12.31
CA GLY A 11 -3.86 -28.68 -11.22
C GLY A 11 -3.68 -27.14 -11.32
N PRO A 12 -4.40 -26.36 -10.49
CA PRO A 12 -4.43 -24.91 -10.59
C PRO A 12 -3.02 -24.31 -10.60
N ASN A 13 -2.76 -23.35 -11.51
CA ASN A 13 -1.46 -22.67 -11.57
C ASN A 13 -1.14 -22.05 -10.19
N PRO A 14 -0.06 -22.49 -9.51
CA PRO A 14 0.24 -22.08 -8.14
C PRO A 14 0.49 -20.57 -8.04
N GLU A 15 1.00 -19.93 -9.09
CA GLU A 15 1.19 -18.48 -9.13
C GLU A 15 -0.16 -17.74 -9.16
N LEU A 16 -1.11 -18.21 -9.97
CA LEU A 16 -2.45 -17.63 -10.00
C LEU A 16 -3.14 -17.77 -8.64
N VAL A 17 -3.03 -18.92 -8.01
CA VAL A 17 -3.62 -19.16 -6.68
C VAL A 17 -3.04 -18.19 -5.63
N ASP A 18 -1.71 -17.98 -5.63
CA ASP A 18 -1.07 -17.04 -4.70
C ASP A 18 -1.52 -15.60 -4.95
N PHE A 19 -1.53 -15.14 -6.20
CA PHE A 19 -1.98 -13.78 -6.54
C PHE A 19 -3.47 -13.57 -6.27
N THR A 20 -4.32 -14.53 -6.58
CA THR A 20 -5.76 -14.47 -6.27
C THR A 20 -5.98 -14.39 -4.76
N ARG A 21 -5.28 -15.19 -3.96
CA ARG A 21 -5.36 -15.13 -2.50
C ARG A 21 -4.91 -13.76 -1.96
N ARG A 22 -3.78 -13.25 -2.44
CA ARG A 22 -3.26 -11.92 -2.08
C ARG A 22 -4.21 -10.81 -2.46
N LEU A 23 -4.84 -10.90 -3.63
CA LEU A 23 -5.85 -9.94 -4.10
C LEU A 23 -7.07 -9.95 -3.19
N TRP A 24 -7.63 -11.12 -2.89
CA TRP A 24 -8.83 -11.22 -2.05
C TRP A 24 -8.61 -10.83 -0.59
N ILE A 25 -7.39 -10.99 -0.07
CA ILE A 25 -7.04 -10.53 1.28
C ILE A 25 -6.67 -9.04 1.28
N GLY A 26 -5.97 -8.57 0.25
CA GLY A 26 -5.53 -7.19 0.11
C GLY A 26 -6.66 -6.22 -0.20
N ALA A 27 -7.57 -6.59 -1.10
CA ALA A 27 -8.63 -5.70 -1.57
C ALA A 27 -9.56 -5.20 -0.45
N PRO A 28 -10.03 -6.03 0.51
CA PRO A 28 -10.81 -5.53 1.64
C PRO A 28 -10.02 -4.59 2.55
N LEU A 29 -8.72 -4.87 2.78
CA LEU A 29 -7.86 -4.00 3.60
C LEU A 29 -7.62 -2.65 2.92
N ALA A 30 -7.27 -2.66 1.63
CA ALA A 30 -7.10 -1.46 0.81
C ALA A 30 -8.41 -0.67 0.72
N GLY A 31 -9.53 -1.36 0.51
CA GLY A 31 -10.86 -0.76 0.51
C GLY A 31 -11.20 -0.10 1.84
N LEU A 32 -10.83 -0.70 2.97
CA LEU A 32 -11.04 -0.07 4.28
C LEU A 32 -10.18 1.19 4.47
N VAL A 33 -8.91 1.15 4.04
CA VAL A 33 -8.04 2.35 4.07
C VAL A 33 -8.62 3.45 3.19
N PHE A 34 -9.05 3.11 1.97
CA PHE A 34 -9.71 4.03 1.05
C PHE A 34 -10.94 4.67 1.67
N LEU A 35 -11.82 3.87 2.28
CA LEU A 35 -13.04 4.37 2.92
C LEU A 35 -12.74 5.27 4.12
N LEU A 36 -11.69 4.98 4.89
CA LEU A 36 -11.27 5.83 6.01
C LEU A 36 -10.75 7.19 5.51
N GLU A 37 -9.92 7.20 4.48
CA GLU A 37 -9.32 8.42 3.93
C GLU A 37 -10.35 9.27 3.18
N MET A 38 -11.13 8.67 2.27
CA MET A 38 -12.18 9.37 1.54
C MET A 38 -13.36 9.75 2.44
N GLY A 39 -13.68 8.92 3.43
CA GLY A 39 -14.73 9.21 4.42
C GLY A 39 -14.45 10.50 5.17
N ALA A 40 -13.18 10.76 5.55
CA ALA A 40 -12.80 12.00 6.20
C ALA A 40 -13.08 13.25 5.34
N HIS A 41 -12.94 13.13 4.01
CA HIS A 41 -13.25 14.20 3.05
C HIS A 41 -14.76 14.38 2.82
N LEU A 42 -15.54 13.30 2.93
CA LEU A 42 -16.99 13.29 2.77
C LEU A 42 -17.77 13.68 4.05
N GLY A 43 -17.06 14.10 5.11
CA GLY A 43 -17.67 14.52 6.38
C GLY A 43 -18.02 13.36 7.32
N VAL A 44 -17.54 12.14 7.04
CA VAL A 44 -17.63 11.02 7.99
C VAL A 44 -16.75 11.35 9.20
N PRO A 45 -17.26 11.22 10.44
CA PRO A 45 -16.56 11.66 11.64
C PRO A 45 -15.47 10.66 12.08
N VAL A 46 -14.62 10.21 11.15
CA VAL A 46 -13.50 9.28 11.41
C VAL A 46 -12.57 9.85 12.47
N ALA A 47 -12.32 11.16 12.43
CA ALA A 47 -11.54 11.88 13.43
C ALA A 47 -12.21 11.94 14.81
N ASN A 48 -13.54 11.81 14.91
CA ASN A 48 -14.23 11.77 16.21
C ASN A 48 -14.16 10.38 16.84
N TRP A 49 -14.07 9.33 16.01
CA TRP A 49 -13.96 7.95 16.51
C TRP A 49 -12.58 7.64 17.08
N PHE A 50 -11.52 8.10 16.41
CA PHE A 50 -10.14 7.72 16.74
C PHE A 50 -9.23 8.91 17.09
N GLY A 51 -9.73 10.14 16.98
CA GLY A 51 -8.89 11.33 16.98
C GLY A 51 -8.14 11.49 15.65
N PRO A 52 -7.70 12.73 15.31
CA PRO A 52 -6.95 12.98 14.08
C PRO A 52 -5.67 12.12 13.92
N ARG A 53 -4.93 11.91 15.02
CA ARG A 53 -3.75 11.02 15.02
C ARG A 53 -4.11 9.55 15.00
N GLY A 54 -5.13 9.13 15.74
CA GLY A 54 -5.52 7.72 15.77
C GLY A 54 -6.03 7.23 14.42
N ALA A 55 -6.72 8.07 13.65
CA ALA A 55 -7.13 7.73 12.27
C ALA A 55 -5.92 7.38 11.38
N ILE A 56 -4.81 8.12 11.49
CA ILE A 56 -3.56 7.83 10.77
C ILE A 56 -2.94 6.51 11.22
N PHE A 57 -2.95 6.22 12.52
CA PHE A 57 -2.45 4.92 13.02
C PHE A 57 -3.30 3.75 12.55
N VAL A 58 -4.62 3.91 12.46
CA VAL A 58 -5.51 2.89 11.89
C VAL A 58 -5.15 2.64 10.42
N GLN A 59 -4.97 3.70 9.62
CA GLN A 59 -4.53 3.56 8.23
C GLN A 59 -3.14 2.89 8.13
N LEU A 60 -2.20 3.26 8.99
CA LEU A 60 -0.87 2.65 9.04
C LEU A 60 -0.97 1.14 9.27
N VAL A 61 -1.74 0.71 10.27
CA VAL A 61 -1.90 -0.70 10.63
C VAL A 61 -2.57 -1.49 9.50
N LEU A 62 -3.55 -0.91 8.81
CA LEU A 62 -4.26 -1.56 7.71
C LEU A 62 -3.44 -1.59 6.41
N ALA A 63 -2.74 -0.51 6.07
CA ALA A 63 -1.97 -0.41 4.84
C ALA A 63 -0.66 -1.21 4.89
N THR A 64 -0.04 -1.34 6.07
CA THR A 64 1.24 -2.07 6.23
C THR A 64 1.20 -3.52 5.73
N PRO A 65 0.22 -4.38 6.09
CA PRO A 65 0.14 -5.72 5.53
C PRO A 65 -0.17 -5.72 4.03
N VAL A 66 -0.90 -4.73 3.51
CA VAL A 66 -1.11 -4.61 2.06
C VAL A 66 0.21 -4.34 1.35
N VAL A 67 0.95 -3.32 1.77
CA VAL A 67 2.23 -2.98 1.14
C VAL A 67 3.25 -4.10 1.34
N LEU A 68 3.50 -4.53 2.57
CA LEU A 68 4.60 -5.44 2.89
C LEU A 68 4.30 -6.90 2.57
N TRP A 69 3.07 -7.38 2.77
CA TRP A 69 2.73 -8.78 2.50
C TRP A 69 2.14 -8.94 1.10
N VAL A 70 1.04 -8.26 0.75
CA VAL A 70 0.42 -8.38 -0.59
C VAL A 70 1.41 -7.91 -1.66
N GLY A 71 2.09 -6.79 -1.43
CA GLY A 71 3.06 -6.21 -2.36
C GLY A 71 4.43 -6.88 -2.43
N ALA A 72 4.77 -7.83 -1.55
CA ALA A 72 6.09 -8.47 -1.51
C ALA A 72 6.60 -9.00 -2.88
N PRO A 73 5.76 -9.66 -3.72
CA PRO A 73 6.19 -10.12 -5.04
C PRO A 73 6.62 -8.97 -5.97
N PHE A 74 5.96 -7.82 -5.87
CA PHE A 74 6.26 -6.62 -6.65
C PHE A 74 7.60 -6.01 -6.24
N PHE A 75 7.88 -5.90 -4.95
CA PHE A 75 9.19 -5.43 -4.46
C PHE A 75 10.33 -6.37 -4.89
N LYS A 76 10.11 -7.69 -4.83
CA LYS A 76 11.10 -8.67 -5.30
C LYS A 76 11.41 -8.50 -6.78
N ARG A 77 10.38 -8.35 -7.63
CA ARG A 77 10.53 -8.13 -9.08
C ARG A 77 11.11 -6.75 -9.40
N GLY A 78 10.71 -5.71 -8.68
CA GLY A 78 11.25 -4.36 -8.81
C GLY A 78 12.73 -4.30 -8.49
N ARG A 79 13.16 -4.93 -7.38
CA ARG A 79 14.58 -5.05 -7.03
C ARG A 79 15.36 -5.78 -8.12
N ALA A 80 14.83 -6.89 -8.64
CA ALA A 80 15.47 -7.64 -9.73
C ALA A 80 15.61 -6.79 -11.01
N SER A 81 14.56 -6.04 -11.37
CA SER A 81 14.55 -5.11 -12.51
C SER A 81 15.61 -4.02 -12.38
N LEU A 82 15.81 -3.48 -11.17
CA LEU A 82 16.85 -2.49 -10.90
C LEU A 82 18.26 -3.10 -10.96
N VAL A 83 18.48 -4.26 -10.35
CA VAL A 83 19.79 -4.95 -10.35
C VAL A 83 20.21 -5.32 -11.78
N ASN A 84 19.25 -5.78 -12.58
CA ASN A 84 19.49 -6.13 -13.99
C ASN A 84 19.57 -4.91 -14.92
N ARG A 85 19.49 -3.69 -14.38
CA ARG A 85 19.49 -2.41 -15.13
C ARG A 85 18.44 -2.36 -16.25
N SER A 86 17.30 -2.99 -16.02
CA SER A 86 16.19 -3.07 -16.98
C SER A 86 14.90 -2.58 -16.31
N PRO A 87 14.78 -1.26 -16.03
CA PRO A 87 13.61 -0.69 -15.35
C PRO A 87 12.34 -0.94 -16.17
N ASN A 88 11.28 -1.35 -15.49
CA ASN A 88 9.99 -1.69 -16.09
C ASN A 88 8.86 -1.39 -15.09
N MET A 89 7.64 -1.83 -15.42
CA MET A 89 6.45 -1.69 -14.58
C MET A 89 6.69 -2.08 -13.11
N TRP A 90 7.45 -3.14 -12.83
CA TRP A 90 7.73 -3.58 -11.46
C TRP A 90 8.58 -2.58 -10.69
N THR A 91 9.55 -1.94 -11.35
CA THR A 91 10.36 -0.88 -10.72
C THR A 91 9.49 0.33 -10.39
N LEU A 92 8.60 0.73 -11.31
CA LEU A 92 7.69 1.86 -11.08
C LEU A 92 6.74 1.59 -9.90
N ILE A 93 6.09 0.41 -9.88
CA ILE A 93 5.17 0.03 -8.80
C ILE A 93 5.90 -0.02 -7.45
N ALA A 94 7.04 -0.72 -7.39
CA ALA A 94 7.81 -0.86 -6.15
C ALA A 94 8.31 0.50 -5.64
N LEU A 95 8.74 1.39 -6.52
CA LEU A 95 9.18 2.72 -6.13
C LEU A 95 8.01 3.57 -5.64
N GLY A 96 6.91 3.62 -6.40
CA GLY A 96 5.73 4.44 -6.06
C GLY A 96 5.12 4.04 -4.71
N THR A 97 4.75 2.77 -4.56
CA THR A 97 4.11 2.29 -3.32
C THR A 97 5.08 2.30 -2.15
N GLY A 98 6.35 1.95 -2.38
CA GLY A 98 7.39 1.96 -1.36
C GLY A 98 7.67 3.37 -0.81
N VAL A 99 7.83 4.36 -1.69
CA VAL A 99 8.06 5.76 -1.28
C VAL A 99 6.84 6.33 -0.58
N ALA A 100 5.63 6.11 -1.11
CA ALA A 100 4.40 6.55 -0.47
C ALA A 100 4.24 5.99 0.94
N TRP A 101 4.50 4.69 1.13
CA TRP A 101 4.42 4.04 2.43
C TRP A 101 5.51 4.53 3.40
N ILE A 102 6.77 4.62 2.98
CA ILE A 102 7.87 5.10 3.83
C ILE A 102 7.64 6.55 4.27
N TYR A 103 7.27 7.43 3.33
CA TYR A 103 6.92 8.81 3.66
C TYR A 103 5.80 8.85 4.71
N SER A 104 4.76 8.05 4.51
CA SER A 104 3.60 7.99 5.41
C SER A 104 3.98 7.47 6.80
N MET A 105 4.87 6.49 6.89
CA MET A 105 5.42 6.03 8.17
C MET A 105 6.16 7.15 8.90
N VAL A 106 7.01 7.89 8.18
CA VAL A 106 7.78 8.99 8.76
C VAL A 106 6.86 10.12 9.21
N ALA A 107 5.86 10.47 8.40
CA ALA A 107 4.81 11.42 8.74
C ALA A 107 3.99 11.02 9.98
N ALA A 108 3.66 9.73 10.11
CA ALA A 108 2.88 9.21 11.23
C ALA A 108 3.69 9.09 12.53
N LEU A 109 4.91 8.56 12.46
CA LEU A 109 5.73 8.22 13.64
C LEU A 109 6.61 9.37 14.11
N ALA A 110 7.05 10.23 13.19
CA ALA A 110 7.99 11.31 13.47
C ALA A 110 7.59 12.62 12.74
N PRO A 111 6.37 13.15 12.96
CA PRO A 111 5.90 14.38 12.31
C PRO A 111 6.78 15.61 12.60
N GLY A 112 7.55 15.58 13.70
CA GLY A 112 8.49 16.64 14.06
C GLY A 112 9.70 16.78 13.12
N MET A 113 9.99 15.78 12.29
CA MET A 113 11.02 15.90 11.25
C MET A 113 10.58 16.78 10.09
N PHE A 114 9.28 17.06 9.98
CA PHE A 114 8.73 17.92 8.93
C PHE A 114 8.72 19.38 9.39
N PRO A 115 9.06 20.33 8.48
CA PRO A 115 8.90 21.75 8.75
C PRO A 115 7.46 22.09 9.15
N GLU A 116 7.26 23.14 9.93
CA GLU A 116 5.92 23.55 10.39
C GLU A 116 4.96 23.82 9.22
N ALA A 117 5.47 24.30 8.08
CA ALA A 117 4.69 24.54 6.87
C ALA A 117 4.03 23.26 6.28
N PHE A 118 4.54 22.07 6.60
CA PHE A 118 3.98 20.78 6.17
C PHE A 118 3.06 20.15 7.21
N ARG A 119 2.90 20.79 8.37
CA ARG A 119 2.05 20.32 9.47
C ARG A 119 0.75 21.11 9.49
N THR A 120 -0.36 20.43 9.71
CA THR A 120 -1.64 21.08 9.98
C THR A 120 -1.59 21.80 11.34
N ALA A 121 -2.60 22.63 11.65
CA ALA A 121 -2.74 23.28 12.95
C ALA A 121 -2.72 22.30 14.14
N GLN A 122 -3.03 21.02 13.90
CA GLN A 122 -3.01 19.92 14.88
C GLN A 122 -1.66 19.18 14.92
N GLY A 123 -0.63 19.66 14.21
CA GLY A 123 0.70 19.06 14.18
C GLY A 123 0.73 17.73 13.42
N ILE A 124 -0.14 17.56 12.43
CA ILE A 124 -0.28 16.36 11.61
C ILE A 124 0.33 16.59 10.25
N VAL A 125 1.03 15.60 9.72
CA VAL A 125 1.52 15.59 8.35
C VAL A 125 0.57 14.72 7.52
N PRO A 126 0.05 15.21 6.37
CA PRO A 126 -0.77 14.40 5.47
C PRO A 126 -0.03 13.12 5.06
N VAL A 127 -0.77 12.01 4.98
CA VAL A 127 -0.22 10.67 4.69
C VAL A 127 -0.76 10.14 3.36
N TYR A 128 -0.08 9.14 2.80
CA TYR A 128 -0.39 8.47 1.55
C TYR A 128 -0.52 6.95 1.74
N PHE A 129 -1.01 6.51 2.91
CA PHE A 129 -1.25 5.09 3.16
C PHE A 129 -2.31 4.50 2.23
N GLU A 130 -3.32 5.30 1.87
CA GLU A 130 -4.35 4.94 0.89
C GLU A 130 -3.73 4.69 -0.49
N ALA A 131 -2.98 5.65 -1.03
CA ALA A 131 -2.32 5.52 -2.33
C ALA A 131 -1.29 4.38 -2.41
N ALA A 132 -0.70 3.99 -1.27
CA ALA A 132 0.20 2.84 -1.23
C ALA A 132 -0.55 1.49 -1.17
N ALA A 133 -1.78 1.48 -0.66
CA ALA A 133 -2.57 0.27 -0.46
C ALA A 133 -3.47 -0.08 -1.66
N VAL A 134 -3.99 0.92 -2.36
CA VAL A 134 -4.89 0.77 -3.53
C VAL A 134 -4.10 0.56 -4.82
#